data_AF-A0A058ZMX3-F1
#
_entry.id   AF-A0A058ZMX3-F1
#
_cell.length_a   1.000
_cell.length_b   1.000
_cell.length_c   1.000
_cell.angle_alpha   90.00
_cell.angle_beta   90.00
_cell.angle_gamma   90.00
#
_symmetry.space_group_name_H-M   'P 1'
#
loop_
_entity.id
_entity.type
_entity.pdbx_description
1 polymer ?
#
loop_
_entity_poly.entity_id
_entity_poly.type
_entity_poly.pdbx_seq_one_letter_code
_entity_poly.pdbx_strand_id
1 'polypeptide(L)'
;MLWSLLKILLFVVLVAALAFGAGLLMESEHGLSIAVGGWEFSFGPLQAVIVALILLVVVWLVLKLAGLLVAVIKFVLGDETAISRYFDRNRERRGFKALADGMLALASGDGRSAISKAAKAERLLNKPELTNLLTAQAAEMSGDRRKAEATYKALLTDDRTRFVGVRGLMKQKLADGDTDVALKLAEKAFALKPAHEEVQDTLLKLQAEKADWKGARKTLGAKLRHGALPRDVHRRRDAVLALSEARDILDDTGPIEARESAIEANRLSPDLIPAAVMAARSYIEQGKPRYATRVVKKTWEVQPHPDLATAFAEIKPEEDAQARLKRFKALTNLKPSHPETRMLLTELHIAAEDFPEARKALGDLAESDPTARSLTLMAAIERGQGADDVVVRGWLTKALTASRGPQWLCDSCGTAHGEWAPVCQNCASFDTLSWKTAPAGALSMPHSTEMLPLIVGALEDKSADEEIEEAIPVEEITEDAPVETPEALSEDVDVTPTDDPTRPGIIDAEPLTEEEQRTATN
;
A
#
# COMPACT_ATOMS: atom_id res chain seq x y z
N MET A 1 -28.42 6.41 56.32
CA MET A 1 -28.85 7.34 57.40
C MET A 1 -29.99 6.78 58.25
N LEU A 2 -31.09 6.26 57.69
CA LEU A 2 -32.25 5.74 58.44
C LEU A 2 -31.91 4.66 59.48
N TRP A 3 -30.99 3.74 59.17
CA TRP A 3 -30.57 2.69 60.11
C TRP A 3 -29.81 3.23 61.34
N SER A 4 -29.05 4.31 61.18
CA SER A 4 -28.39 4.99 62.31
C SER A 4 -29.40 5.75 63.17
N LEU A 5 -30.40 6.35 62.52
CA LEU A 5 -31.49 7.06 63.17
C LEU A 5 -32.35 6.10 64.01
N LEU A 6 -32.65 4.90 63.48
CA LEU A 6 -33.36 3.84 64.22
C LEU A 6 -32.58 3.37 65.45
N LYS A 7 -31.25 3.18 65.35
CA LYS A 7 -30.40 2.79 66.48
C LYS A 7 -30.38 3.83 67.58
N ILE A 8 -30.30 5.12 67.21
CA ILE A 8 -30.31 6.23 68.16
C ILE A 8 -31.68 6.35 68.83
N LEU A 9 -32.77 6.25 68.05
CA LEU A 9 -34.13 6.30 68.58
C LEU A 9 -34.39 5.14 69.56
N LEU A 10 -33.99 3.91 69.20
CA LEU A 10 -34.10 2.74 70.07
C LEU A 10 -33.28 2.92 71.36
N PHE A 11 -32.07 3.46 71.26
CA PHE A 11 -31.23 3.74 72.42
C PHE A 11 -31.87 4.76 73.36
N VAL A 12 -32.42 5.85 72.82
CA VAL A 12 -33.12 6.88 73.61
C VAL A 12 -34.36 6.31 74.29
N VAL A 13 -35.16 5.51 73.58
CA VAL A 13 -36.34 4.83 74.17
C VAL A 13 -35.92 3.88 75.29
N LEU A 14 -34.82 3.13 75.11
CA LEU A 14 -34.32 2.20 76.11
C LEU A 14 -33.78 2.91 77.36
N VAL A 15 -33.07 4.03 77.17
CA VAL A 15 -32.61 4.87 78.28
C VAL A 15 -33.79 5.51 79.01
N ALA A 16 -34.81 5.99 78.29
CA ALA A 16 -36.03 6.53 78.89
C ALA A 16 -36.80 5.47 79.68
N ALA A 17 -36.92 4.25 79.15
CA ALA A 17 -37.55 3.12 79.84
C ALA A 17 -36.76 2.71 81.10
N LEU A 18 -35.43 2.72 81.06
CA LEU A 18 -34.58 2.46 82.23
C LEU A 18 -34.71 3.55 83.29
N ALA A 19 -34.76 4.82 82.89
CA ALA A 19 -34.97 5.93 83.81
C ALA A 19 -36.36 5.87 84.46
N PHE A 20 -37.41 5.54 83.68
CA PHE A 20 -38.77 5.35 84.19
C PHE A 20 -38.88 4.15 85.13
N GLY A 21 -38.25 3.02 84.78
CA GLY A 21 -38.16 1.84 85.64
C GLY A 21 -37.39 2.09 86.94
N ALA A 22 -36.33 2.90 86.90
CA ALA A 22 -35.60 3.33 88.09
C ALA A 22 -36.44 4.25 88.99
N GLY A 23 -37.27 5.13 88.40
CA GLY A 23 -38.23 5.96 89.14
C GLY A 23 -39.28 5.13 89.88
N LEU A 24 -39.88 4.16 89.20
CA LEU A 24 -40.82 3.20 89.83
C LEU A 24 -40.18 2.38 90.96
N LEU A 25 -38.89 2.08 90.85
CA LEU A 25 -38.14 1.36 91.88
C LEU A 25 -37.83 2.21 93.12
N MET A 26 -37.69 3.53 92.95
CA MET A 26 -37.46 4.46 94.06
C MET A 26 -38.73 4.69 94.88
N GLU A 27 -39.92 4.54 94.28
CA GLU A 27 -41.21 4.69 94.96
C GLU A 27 -41.68 3.41 95.69
N SER A 28 -41.07 2.25 95.41
CA SER A 28 -41.36 1.00 96.12
C SER A 28 -40.53 0.86 97.40
N GLU A 29 -41.19 0.92 98.57
CA GLU A 29 -40.55 0.76 99.90
C GLU A 29 -39.98 -0.65 100.16
N HIS A 30 -40.34 -1.64 99.34
CA HIS A 30 -39.85 -3.02 99.45
C HIS A 30 -38.98 -3.33 98.23
N GLY A 31 -37.75 -3.77 98.47
CA GLY A 31 -36.73 -3.98 97.43
C GLY A 31 -37.18 -4.90 96.28
N LEU A 32 -36.43 -4.81 95.18
CA LEU A 32 -36.69 -5.53 93.92
C LEU A 32 -36.76 -7.05 94.14
N SER A 33 -37.98 -7.62 94.10
CA SER A 33 -38.19 -9.07 94.04
C SER A 33 -38.35 -9.50 92.58
N ILE A 34 -37.38 -10.29 92.09
CA ILE A 34 -37.48 -10.90 90.75
C ILE A 34 -37.90 -12.35 90.95
N ALA A 35 -39.14 -12.67 90.59
CA ALA A 35 -39.66 -14.02 90.60
C ALA A 35 -39.44 -14.67 89.22
N VAL A 36 -38.56 -15.66 89.15
CA VAL A 36 -38.34 -16.46 87.92
C VAL A 36 -38.45 -17.93 88.27
N GLY A 37 -39.39 -18.63 87.62
CA GLY A 37 -39.53 -20.08 87.76
C GLY A 37 -39.91 -20.55 89.17
N GLY A 38 -40.71 -19.76 89.92
CA GLY A 38 -41.18 -20.14 91.25
C GLY A 38 -40.19 -19.90 92.40
N TRP A 39 -39.07 -19.22 92.14
CA TRP A 39 -38.09 -18.80 93.15
C TRP A 39 -38.17 -17.29 93.34
N GLU A 40 -38.33 -16.83 94.57
CA GLU A 40 -38.32 -15.41 94.94
C GLU A 40 -36.90 -15.02 95.37
N PHE A 41 -36.23 -14.21 94.56
CA PHE A 41 -34.97 -13.60 94.94
C PHE A 41 -35.21 -12.16 95.40
N SER A 42 -35.10 -11.95 96.71
CA SER A 42 -35.16 -10.62 97.33
C SER A 42 -33.79 -9.96 97.25
N PHE A 43 -33.61 -9.03 96.32
CA PHE A 43 -32.33 -8.31 96.18
C PHE A 43 -32.32 -7.08 97.08
N GLY A 44 -31.27 -6.94 97.91
CA GLY A 44 -31.01 -5.68 98.61
C GLY A 44 -30.69 -4.55 97.59
N PRO A 45 -30.79 -3.26 97.99
CA PRO A 45 -30.59 -2.13 97.08
C PRO A 45 -29.26 -2.19 96.29
N LEU A 46 -28.19 -2.66 96.94
CA LEU A 46 -26.85 -2.78 96.35
C LEU A 46 -26.76 -3.97 95.37
N GLN A 47 -27.48 -5.06 95.64
CA GLN A 47 -27.54 -6.22 94.76
C GLN A 47 -28.37 -5.95 93.50
N ALA A 48 -29.45 -5.17 93.61
CA ALA A 48 -30.25 -4.76 92.45
C ALA A 48 -29.44 -3.94 91.44
N VAL A 49 -28.57 -3.03 91.92
CA VAL A 49 -27.66 -2.25 91.05
C VAL A 49 -26.64 -3.15 90.36
N ILE A 50 -26.07 -4.13 91.07
CA ILE A 50 -25.11 -5.08 90.50
C ILE A 50 -25.77 -5.94 89.42
N VAL A 51 -26.98 -6.46 89.69
CA VAL A 51 -27.74 -7.26 88.71
C VAL A 51 -28.09 -6.44 87.47
N ALA A 52 -28.49 -5.16 87.64
CA ALA A 52 -28.75 -4.26 86.53
C ALA A 52 -27.50 -4.00 85.67
N LEU A 53 -26.34 -3.80 86.29
CA LEU A 53 -25.06 -3.64 85.59
C LEU A 53 -24.66 -4.90 84.81
N ILE A 54 -24.80 -6.08 85.42
CA ILE A 54 -24.54 -7.37 84.75
C ILE A 54 -25.48 -7.54 83.56
N LEU A 55 -26.76 -7.24 83.72
CA LEU A 55 -27.74 -7.32 82.63
C LEU A 55 -27.35 -6.39 81.48
N LEU A 56 -26.90 -5.16 81.76
CA LEU A 56 -26.46 -4.22 80.75
C LEU A 56 -25.23 -4.74 79.98
N VAL A 57 -24.26 -5.33 80.67
CA VAL A 57 -23.09 -5.96 80.05
C VAL A 57 -23.50 -7.16 79.18
N VAL A 58 -24.43 -7.99 79.67
CA VAL A 58 -24.94 -9.15 78.90
C VAL A 58 -25.68 -8.68 77.66
N VAL A 59 -26.56 -7.68 77.76
CA VAL A 59 -27.26 -7.11 76.60
C VAL A 59 -26.27 -6.50 75.60
N TRP A 60 -25.26 -5.77 76.08
CA TRP A 60 -24.20 -5.23 75.22
C TRP A 60 -23.44 -6.34 74.48
N LEU A 61 -23.07 -7.42 75.19
CA LEU A 61 -22.39 -8.57 74.62
C LEU A 61 -23.25 -9.27 73.55
N VAL A 62 -24.54 -9.49 73.85
CA VAL A 62 -25.51 -10.11 72.94
C VAL A 62 -25.70 -9.25 71.69
N LEU A 63 -25.83 -7.93 71.82
CA LEU A 63 -25.90 -7.02 70.67
C LEU A 63 -24.62 -7.06 69.83
N LYS A 64 -23.45 -7.21 70.47
CA LYS A 64 -22.19 -7.33 69.74
C LYS A 64 -22.10 -8.66 68.99
N LEU A 65 -22.52 -9.76 69.63
CA LEU A 65 -22.62 -11.09 69.03
C LEU A 65 -23.61 -11.10 67.87
N ALA A 66 -24.80 -10.53 68.03
CA ALA A 66 -25.80 -10.40 66.97
C ALA A 66 -25.26 -9.56 65.80
N GLY A 67 -24.55 -8.47 66.08
CA GLY A 67 -23.86 -7.68 65.06
C GLY A 67 -22.78 -8.46 64.31
N LEU A 68 -22.03 -9.31 65.00
CA LEU A 68 -21.06 -10.22 64.39
C LEU A 68 -21.74 -11.29 63.54
N LEU A 69 -22.84 -11.86 64.02
CA LEU A 69 -23.61 -12.89 63.33
C LEU A 69 -24.26 -12.32 62.05
N VAL A 70 -24.81 -11.10 62.09
CA VAL A 70 -25.29 -10.38 60.91
C VAL A 70 -24.16 -10.08 59.92
N ALA A 71 -22.95 -9.73 60.40
CA ALA A 71 -21.80 -9.52 59.52
C ALA A 71 -21.33 -10.82 58.84
N VAL A 72 -21.35 -11.94 59.56
CA VAL A 72 -21.04 -13.28 59.02
C VAL A 72 -22.10 -13.71 58.01
N ILE A 73 -23.39 -13.49 58.30
CA ILE A 73 -24.48 -13.76 57.35
C ILE A 73 -24.29 -12.91 56.08
N LYS A 74 -24.03 -11.61 56.20
CA LYS A 74 -23.77 -10.74 55.03
C LYS A 74 -22.54 -11.16 54.23
N PHE A 75 -21.50 -11.66 54.89
CA PHE A 75 -20.32 -12.22 54.26
C PHE A 75 -20.64 -13.50 53.46
N VAL A 76 -21.49 -14.38 54.00
CA VAL A 76 -21.95 -15.59 53.31
C VAL A 76 -22.94 -15.27 52.18
N LEU A 77 -23.75 -14.22 52.31
CA LEU A 77 -24.72 -13.78 51.30
C LEU A 77 -24.13 -12.96 50.14
N GLY A 78 -22.81 -12.72 50.11
CA GLY A 78 -22.12 -12.15 48.93
C GLY A 78 -22.25 -10.64 48.76
N ASP A 79 -22.55 -9.89 49.83
CA ASP A 79 -22.52 -8.42 49.80
C ASP A 79 -21.06 -7.96 49.64
N GLU A 80 -20.74 -7.11 48.66
CA GLU A 80 -19.38 -6.67 48.31
C GLU A 80 -18.60 -6.13 49.52
N THR A 81 -17.83 -6.98 50.18
CA THR A 81 -17.05 -6.61 51.36
C THR A 81 -15.76 -5.87 50.99
N ALA A 82 -15.19 -5.11 51.92
CA ALA A 82 -13.89 -4.45 51.74
C ALA A 82 -12.75 -5.42 51.36
N ILE A 83 -12.91 -6.71 51.64
CA ILE A 83 -11.97 -7.78 51.31
C ILE A 83 -12.02 -8.15 49.81
N SER A 84 -13.21 -8.29 49.20
CA SER A 84 -13.32 -8.56 47.75
C SER A 84 -12.68 -7.42 46.96
N ARG A 85 -12.94 -6.17 47.35
CA ARG A 85 -12.32 -4.97 46.75
C ARG A 85 -10.80 -4.97 46.81
N TYR A 86 -10.20 -5.52 47.88
CA TYR A 86 -8.75 -5.65 47.98
C TYR A 86 -8.20 -6.73 47.04
N PHE A 87 -8.86 -7.90 46.96
CA PHE A 87 -8.47 -8.97 46.05
C PHE A 87 -8.64 -8.60 44.58
N ASP A 88 -9.74 -7.94 44.23
CA ASP A 88 -9.99 -7.45 42.87
C ASP A 88 -8.94 -6.42 42.46
N ARG A 89 -8.61 -5.47 43.35
CA ARG A 89 -7.56 -4.49 43.10
C ARG A 89 -6.18 -5.12 42.95
N ASN A 90 -5.88 -6.16 43.71
CA ASN A 90 -4.63 -6.90 43.58
C ASN A 90 -4.59 -7.78 42.31
N ARG A 91 -5.72 -8.38 41.93
CA ARG A 91 -5.89 -9.12 40.67
C ARG A 91 -5.70 -8.20 39.47
N GLU A 92 -6.32 -7.03 39.49
CA GLU A 92 -6.20 -6.01 38.45
C GLU A 92 -4.76 -5.49 38.33
N ARG A 93 -4.09 -5.16 39.45
CA ARG A 93 -2.67 -4.77 39.45
C ARG A 93 -1.77 -5.84 38.83
N ARG A 94 -1.97 -7.12 39.19
CA ARG A 94 -1.21 -8.23 38.61
C ARG A 94 -1.54 -8.43 37.12
N GLY A 95 -2.79 -8.21 36.73
CA GLY A 95 -3.24 -8.27 35.34
C GLY A 95 -2.59 -7.20 34.47
N PHE A 96 -2.61 -5.95 34.91
CA PHE A 96 -1.93 -4.86 34.21
C PHE A 96 -0.42 -5.02 34.19
N LYS A 97 0.19 -5.54 35.26
CA LYS A 97 1.61 -5.90 35.24
C LYS A 97 1.90 -6.97 34.18
N ALA A 98 1.09 -8.01 34.08
CA ALA A 98 1.24 -9.03 33.04
C ALA A 98 1.05 -8.46 31.62
N LEU A 99 0.11 -7.53 31.45
CA LEU A 99 -0.09 -6.82 30.19
C LEU A 99 1.14 -5.97 29.82
N ALA A 100 1.69 -5.21 30.77
CA ALA A 100 2.89 -4.40 30.58
C ALA A 100 4.13 -5.25 30.27
N ASP A 101 4.36 -6.33 31.02
CA ASP A 101 5.41 -7.31 30.73
C ASP A 101 5.26 -7.90 29.32
N GLY A 102 4.02 -8.17 28.90
CA GLY A 102 3.73 -8.69 27.57
C GLY A 102 3.97 -7.68 26.45
N MET A 103 3.62 -6.40 26.66
CA MET A 103 3.95 -5.31 25.73
C MET A 103 5.46 -5.11 25.61
N LEU A 104 6.20 -5.22 26.72
CA LEU A 104 7.66 -5.14 26.72
C LEU A 104 8.28 -6.30 25.94
N ALA A 105 7.77 -7.53 26.14
CA ALA A 105 8.21 -8.71 25.38
C ALA A 105 7.90 -8.58 23.87
N LEU A 106 6.74 -8.01 23.52
CA LEU A 106 6.40 -7.71 22.13
C LEU A 106 7.39 -6.69 21.53
N ALA A 107 7.69 -5.61 22.25
CA ALA A 107 8.64 -4.59 21.81
C ALA A 107 10.07 -5.12 21.69
N SER A 108 10.45 -6.13 22.48
CA SER A 108 11.76 -6.79 22.42
C SER A 108 11.85 -7.93 21.40
N GLY A 109 10.81 -8.17 20.60
CA GLY A 109 10.80 -9.24 19.61
C GLY A 109 10.52 -10.65 20.15
N ASP A 110 10.18 -10.80 21.44
CA ASP A 110 9.85 -12.10 22.05
C ASP A 110 8.33 -12.36 22.03
N GLY A 111 7.86 -12.83 20.89
CA GLY A 111 6.43 -13.04 20.65
C GLY A 111 5.86 -14.20 21.46
N ARG A 112 6.65 -15.24 21.72
CA ARG A 112 6.22 -16.40 22.51
C ARG A 112 5.99 -16.01 23.97
N SER A 113 6.92 -15.27 24.56
CA SER A 113 6.73 -14.74 25.91
C SER A 113 5.56 -13.77 25.96
N ALA A 114 5.41 -12.88 24.97
CA ALA A 114 4.29 -11.95 24.89
C ALA A 114 2.93 -12.67 24.87
N ILE A 115 2.79 -13.76 24.10
CA ILE A 115 1.57 -14.60 24.09
C ILE A 115 1.28 -15.17 25.49
N SER A 116 2.29 -15.71 26.17
CA SER A 116 2.10 -16.31 27.51
C SER A 116 1.66 -15.26 28.54
N LYS A 117 2.24 -14.05 28.47
CA LYS A 117 1.91 -12.92 29.33
C LYS A 117 0.53 -12.35 29.01
N ALA A 118 0.14 -12.31 27.75
CA ALA A 118 -1.20 -11.91 27.30
C ALA A 118 -2.28 -12.85 27.83
N ALA A 119 -2.08 -14.18 27.73
CA ALA A 119 -3.00 -15.17 28.30
C ALA A 119 -3.12 -15.06 29.84
N LYS A 120 -2.02 -14.73 30.52
CA LYS A 120 -2.05 -14.43 31.96
C LYS A 120 -2.83 -13.16 32.26
N ALA A 121 -2.65 -12.11 31.46
CA ALA A 121 -3.39 -10.85 31.60
C ALA A 121 -4.89 -11.07 31.35
N GLU A 122 -5.27 -11.88 30.36
CA GLU A 122 -6.66 -12.23 30.04
C GLU A 122 -7.36 -12.88 31.23
N ARG A 123 -6.76 -13.93 31.82
CA ARG A 123 -7.31 -14.60 33.01
C ARG A 123 -7.45 -13.68 34.22
N LEU A 124 -6.59 -12.67 34.34
CA LEU A 124 -6.59 -11.75 35.49
C LEU A 124 -7.53 -10.56 35.28
N LEU A 125 -7.58 -9.98 34.08
CA LEU A 125 -8.35 -8.77 33.79
C LEU A 125 -9.76 -9.05 33.28
N ASN A 126 -9.99 -10.18 32.59
CA ASN A 126 -11.23 -10.47 31.87
C ASN A 126 -11.65 -9.32 30.93
N LYS A 127 -10.67 -8.66 30.28
CA LYS A 127 -10.87 -7.55 29.34
C LYS A 127 -10.36 -7.95 27.95
N PRO A 128 -11.15 -8.72 27.18
CA PRO A 128 -10.70 -9.28 25.91
C PRO A 128 -10.29 -8.20 24.90
N GLU A 129 -10.83 -6.99 24.98
CA GLU A 129 -10.52 -5.88 24.06
C GLU A 129 -9.03 -5.50 24.09
N LEU A 130 -8.42 -5.55 25.29
CA LEU A 130 -7.02 -5.20 25.49
C LEU A 130 -6.09 -6.40 25.30
N THR A 131 -6.50 -7.57 25.79
CA THR A 131 -5.65 -8.76 25.79
C THR A 131 -5.63 -9.47 24.44
N ASN A 132 -6.71 -9.40 23.67
CA ASN A 132 -6.75 -9.94 22.32
C ASN A 132 -5.87 -9.14 21.36
N LEU A 133 -5.75 -7.81 21.55
CA LEU A 133 -4.84 -7.01 20.74
C LEU A 133 -3.38 -7.45 20.92
N LEU A 134 -2.94 -7.56 22.18
CA LEU A 134 -1.59 -8.03 22.50
C LEU A 134 -1.36 -9.47 21.99
N THR A 135 -2.36 -10.34 22.14
CA THR A 135 -2.29 -11.73 21.67
C THR A 135 -2.18 -11.81 20.16
N ALA A 136 -2.95 -11.01 19.41
CA ALA A 136 -2.92 -10.98 17.96
C ALA A 136 -1.56 -10.51 17.42
N GLN A 137 -1.06 -9.38 17.94
CA GLN A 137 0.26 -8.84 17.55
C GLN A 137 1.41 -9.79 17.91
N ALA A 138 1.34 -10.43 19.07
CA ALA A 138 2.35 -11.40 19.48
C ALA A 138 2.31 -12.69 18.64
N ALA A 139 1.11 -13.13 18.24
CA ALA A 139 0.93 -14.25 17.32
C ALA A 139 1.48 -13.93 15.91
N GLU A 140 1.19 -12.72 15.39
CA GLU A 140 1.75 -12.23 14.12
C GLU A 140 3.28 -12.24 14.15
N MET A 141 3.88 -11.67 15.21
CA MET A 141 5.34 -11.62 15.37
C MET A 141 5.98 -13.00 15.55
N SER A 142 5.25 -13.96 16.15
CA SER A 142 5.72 -15.35 16.31
C SER A 142 5.51 -16.20 15.05
N GLY A 143 4.90 -15.66 14.00
CA GLY A 143 4.53 -16.40 12.78
C GLY A 143 3.31 -17.31 12.92
N ASP A 144 2.58 -17.27 14.03
CA ASP A 144 1.33 -18.04 14.23
C ASP A 144 0.14 -17.32 13.57
N ARG A 145 0.12 -17.40 12.24
CA ARG A 145 -0.90 -16.72 11.40
C ARG A 145 -2.33 -17.16 11.72
N ARG A 146 -2.55 -18.43 12.06
CA ARG A 146 -3.90 -18.95 12.39
C ARG A 146 -4.44 -18.34 13.67
N LYS A 147 -3.59 -18.28 14.71
CA LYS A 147 -3.97 -17.66 15.98
C LYS A 147 -4.16 -16.14 15.83
N ALA A 148 -3.29 -15.47 15.07
CA ALA A 148 -3.44 -14.06 14.78
C ALA A 148 -4.79 -13.76 14.10
N GLU A 149 -5.12 -14.50 13.04
CA GLU A 149 -6.38 -14.33 12.31
C GLU A 149 -7.62 -14.55 13.20
N ALA A 150 -7.64 -15.64 13.96
CA ALA A 150 -8.74 -15.94 14.88
C ALA A 150 -8.92 -14.83 15.93
N THR A 151 -7.81 -14.32 16.45
CA THR A 151 -7.82 -13.25 17.47
C THR A 151 -8.24 -11.91 16.87
N TYR A 152 -7.80 -11.55 15.66
CA TYR A 152 -8.27 -10.35 14.96
C TYR A 152 -9.75 -10.42 14.63
N LYS A 153 -10.28 -11.58 14.25
CA LYS A 153 -11.73 -11.79 14.06
C LYS A 153 -12.49 -11.57 15.37
N ALA A 154 -11.98 -12.03 16.50
CA ALA A 154 -12.57 -11.78 17.81
C ALA A 154 -12.60 -10.27 18.17
N LEU A 155 -11.61 -9.48 17.73
CA LEU A 155 -11.59 -8.02 17.92
C LEU A 155 -12.66 -7.25 17.11
N LEU A 156 -13.34 -7.90 16.16
CA LEU A 156 -14.37 -7.25 15.34
C LEU A 156 -15.69 -7.02 16.08
N THR A 157 -15.93 -7.78 17.16
CA THR A 157 -17.18 -7.73 17.93
C THR A 157 -17.35 -6.43 18.71
N ASP A 158 -16.25 -5.79 19.11
CA ASP A 158 -16.25 -4.51 19.83
C ASP A 158 -15.89 -3.34 18.88
N ASP A 159 -16.70 -2.28 18.91
CA ASP A 159 -16.51 -1.06 18.10
C ASP A 159 -15.13 -0.41 18.32
N ARG A 160 -14.61 -0.45 19.56
CA ARG A 160 -13.34 0.19 19.94
C ARG A 160 -12.13 -0.50 19.32
N THR A 161 -12.21 -1.81 19.10
CA THR A 161 -11.11 -2.63 18.57
C THR A 161 -11.30 -3.00 17.10
N ARG A 162 -12.52 -2.85 16.55
CA ARG A 162 -12.86 -3.24 15.18
C ARG A 162 -11.88 -2.73 14.14
N PHE A 163 -11.49 -1.45 14.22
CA PHE A 163 -10.52 -0.88 13.27
C PHE A 163 -9.19 -1.64 13.28
N VAL A 164 -8.68 -1.98 14.46
CA VAL A 164 -7.40 -2.68 14.60
C VAL A 164 -7.52 -4.13 14.13
N GLY A 165 -8.65 -4.78 14.42
CA GLY A 165 -8.98 -6.10 13.88
C GLY A 165 -9.00 -6.14 12.35
N VAL A 166 -9.71 -5.20 11.71
CA VAL A 166 -9.77 -5.11 10.24
C VAL A 166 -8.39 -4.81 9.64
N ARG A 167 -7.64 -3.87 10.21
CA ARG A 167 -6.29 -3.53 9.75
C ARG A 167 -5.32 -4.72 9.86
N GLY A 168 -5.36 -5.47 10.95
CA GLY A 168 -4.54 -6.66 11.13
C GLY A 168 -4.84 -7.74 10.08
N LEU A 169 -6.14 -8.03 9.87
CA LEU A 169 -6.57 -8.96 8.82
C LEU A 169 -6.16 -8.49 7.43
N MET A 170 -6.28 -7.19 7.14
CA MET A 170 -5.87 -6.59 5.86
C MET A 170 -4.39 -6.83 5.60
N LYS A 171 -3.52 -6.56 6.58
CA LYS A 171 -2.07 -6.81 6.47
C LYS A 171 -1.75 -8.28 6.23
N GLN A 172 -2.41 -9.17 6.97
CA GLN A 172 -2.23 -10.59 6.79
C GLN A 172 -2.61 -11.03 5.37
N LYS A 173 -3.75 -10.56 4.83
CA LYS A 173 -4.18 -10.88 3.47
C LYS A 173 -3.26 -10.31 2.40
N LEU A 174 -2.73 -9.11 2.59
CA LEU A 174 -1.69 -8.55 1.73
C LEU A 174 -0.43 -9.42 1.74
N ALA A 175 0.01 -9.89 2.91
CA ALA A 175 1.16 -10.79 3.04
C ALA A 175 0.90 -12.20 2.47
N ASP A 176 -0.36 -12.61 2.36
CA ASP A 176 -0.79 -13.85 1.70
C ASP A 176 -0.93 -13.67 0.17
N GLY A 177 -0.83 -12.45 -0.35
CA GLY A 177 -1.07 -12.13 -1.77
C GLY A 177 -2.55 -12.06 -2.17
N ASP A 178 -3.47 -12.16 -1.20
CA ASP A 178 -4.92 -12.08 -1.42
C ASP A 178 -5.37 -10.61 -1.47
N THR A 179 -5.10 -9.96 -2.60
CA THR A 179 -5.39 -8.54 -2.83
C THR A 179 -6.89 -8.25 -2.89
N ASP A 180 -7.70 -9.22 -3.31
CA ASP A 180 -9.16 -9.12 -3.40
C ASP A 180 -9.81 -8.96 -2.02
N VAL A 181 -9.44 -9.82 -1.07
CA VAL A 181 -9.94 -9.72 0.30
C VAL A 181 -9.30 -8.53 1.00
N ALA A 182 -8.01 -8.26 0.74
CA ALA A 182 -7.33 -7.08 1.28
C ALA A 182 -8.02 -5.77 0.87
N LEU A 183 -8.46 -5.63 -0.39
CA LEU A 183 -9.19 -4.46 -0.87
C LEU A 183 -10.48 -4.24 -0.08
N LYS A 184 -11.30 -5.28 0.08
CA LYS A 184 -12.55 -5.22 0.86
C LYS A 184 -12.30 -4.87 2.34
N LEU A 185 -11.20 -5.36 2.91
CA LEU A 185 -10.80 -5.02 4.28
C LEU A 185 -10.28 -3.58 4.37
N ALA A 186 -9.56 -3.10 3.36
CA ALA A 186 -9.09 -1.71 3.27
C ALA A 186 -10.26 -0.72 3.16
N GLU A 187 -11.27 -1.02 2.33
CA GLU A 187 -12.51 -0.23 2.25
C GLU A 187 -13.24 -0.15 3.60
N LYS A 188 -13.35 -1.29 4.30
CA LYS A 188 -13.94 -1.34 5.65
C LYS A 188 -13.12 -0.54 6.66
N ALA A 189 -11.80 -0.68 6.65
CA ALA A 189 -10.91 0.08 7.53
C ALA A 189 -11.01 1.58 7.27
N PHE A 190 -11.09 1.98 6.00
CA PHE A 190 -11.26 3.37 5.58
C PHE A 190 -12.62 3.93 6.03
N ALA A 191 -13.70 3.16 5.92
CA ALA A 191 -15.02 3.56 6.43
C ALA A 191 -15.01 3.76 7.96
N LEU A 192 -14.23 2.98 8.70
CA LEU A 192 -14.11 3.10 10.16
C LEU A 192 -13.24 4.28 10.60
N LYS A 193 -12.09 4.50 9.93
CA LYS A 193 -11.21 5.65 10.21
C LYS A 193 -10.69 6.27 8.90
N PRO A 194 -11.46 7.16 8.27
CA PRO A 194 -11.10 7.77 6.99
C PRO A 194 -9.82 8.59 7.03
N ALA A 195 -9.41 9.09 8.20
CA ALA A 195 -8.21 9.92 8.37
C ALA A 195 -6.91 9.12 8.60
N HIS A 196 -6.95 7.78 8.63
CA HIS A 196 -5.76 6.96 8.88
C HIS A 196 -4.90 6.82 7.61
N GLU A 197 -3.75 7.47 7.57
CA GLU A 197 -2.89 7.60 6.38
C GLU A 197 -2.49 6.25 5.75
N GLU A 198 -1.94 5.31 6.52
CA GLU A 198 -1.52 4.00 5.98
C GLU A 198 -2.67 3.22 5.33
N VAL A 199 -3.90 3.37 5.84
CA VAL A 199 -5.08 2.71 5.26
C VAL A 199 -5.47 3.41 3.97
N GLN A 200 -5.40 4.74 3.91
CA GLN A 200 -5.62 5.49 2.67
C GLN A 200 -4.59 5.10 1.60
N ASP A 201 -3.31 5.00 1.96
CA ASP A 201 -2.25 4.65 1.00
C ASP A 201 -2.39 3.21 0.49
N THR A 202 -2.67 2.28 1.40
CA THR A 202 -2.92 0.89 1.04
C THR A 202 -4.17 0.76 0.15
N LEU A 203 -5.26 1.43 0.52
CA LEU A 203 -6.51 1.41 -0.25
C LEU A 203 -6.32 2.04 -1.63
N LEU A 204 -5.65 3.20 -1.72
CA LEU A 204 -5.39 3.87 -2.99
C LEU A 204 -4.54 2.99 -3.92
N LYS A 205 -3.51 2.33 -3.39
CA LYS A 205 -2.68 1.37 -4.14
C LYS A 205 -3.52 0.20 -4.67
N LEU A 206 -4.29 -0.46 -3.80
CA LEU A 206 -5.12 -1.59 -4.19
C LEU A 206 -6.21 -1.20 -5.20
N GLN A 207 -6.82 -0.02 -5.04
CA GLN A 207 -7.80 0.51 -6.00
C GLN A 207 -7.17 0.79 -7.36
N ALA A 208 -5.98 1.39 -7.39
CA ALA A 208 -5.26 1.65 -8.64
C ALA A 208 -4.81 0.36 -9.34
N GLU A 209 -4.36 -0.66 -8.59
CA GLU A 209 -4.02 -1.98 -9.14
C GLU A 209 -5.25 -2.72 -9.71
N LYS A 210 -6.42 -2.51 -9.10
CA LYS A 210 -7.70 -3.11 -9.49
C LYS A 210 -8.49 -2.29 -10.51
N ALA A 211 -7.95 -1.18 -11.00
CA ALA A 211 -8.63 -0.22 -11.86
C ALA A 211 -9.96 0.35 -11.29
N ASP A 212 -10.10 0.39 -9.95
CA ASP A 212 -11.21 1.09 -9.28
C ASP A 212 -10.92 2.60 -9.19
N TRP A 213 -10.93 3.28 -10.34
CA TRP A 213 -10.57 4.69 -10.44
C TRP A 213 -11.55 5.60 -9.68
N LYS A 214 -12.85 5.30 -9.73
CA LYS A 214 -13.88 6.06 -8.99
C LYS A 214 -13.68 5.95 -7.48
N GLY A 215 -13.40 4.74 -6.98
CA GLY A 215 -13.05 4.52 -5.59
C GLY A 215 -11.75 5.23 -5.20
N ALA A 216 -10.71 5.16 -6.03
CA ALA A 216 -9.45 5.84 -5.83
C ALA A 216 -9.61 7.37 -5.71
N ARG A 217 -10.42 7.99 -6.58
CA ARG A 217 -10.72 9.45 -6.52
C ARG A 217 -11.42 9.82 -5.21
N LYS A 218 -12.34 8.99 -4.71
CA LYS A 218 -13.00 9.20 -3.40
C LYS A 218 -12.00 9.13 -2.25
N THR A 219 -11.11 8.13 -2.25
CA THR A 219 -10.05 7.98 -1.25
C THR A 219 -9.08 9.17 -1.27
N LEU A 220 -8.68 9.61 -2.46
CA LEU A 220 -7.81 10.77 -2.67
C LEU A 220 -8.45 12.07 -2.14
N GLY A 221 -9.75 12.27 -2.41
CA GLY A 221 -10.50 13.42 -1.90
C GLY A 221 -10.59 13.45 -0.37
N ALA A 222 -10.69 12.29 0.28
CA ALA A 222 -10.62 12.22 1.74
C ALA A 222 -9.23 12.55 2.28
N LYS A 223 -8.16 12.09 1.61
CA LYS A 223 -6.78 12.42 1.98
C LYS A 223 -6.51 13.92 1.94
N LEU A 224 -7.06 14.63 0.94
CA LEU A 224 -7.01 16.09 0.87
C LEU A 224 -7.80 16.76 2.01
N ARG A 225 -9.02 16.30 2.29
CA ARG A 225 -9.86 16.88 3.36
C ARG A 225 -9.22 16.77 4.74
N HIS A 226 -8.49 15.69 5.00
CA HIS A 226 -7.81 15.45 6.27
C HIS A 226 -6.40 16.04 6.35
N GLY A 227 -5.96 16.80 5.34
CA GLY A 227 -4.71 17.57 5.37
C GLY A 227 -3.44 16.78 5.13
N ALA A 228 -3.54 15.50 4.74
CA ALA A 228 -2.40 14.62 4.51
C ALA A 228 -1.84 14.71 3.06
N LEU A 229 -2.34 15.63 2.24
CA LEU A 229 -1.89 15.80 0.85
C LEU A 229 -1.93 17.27 0.40
N PRO A 230 -0.84 17.81 -0.18
CA PRO A 230 -0.85 19.11 -0.84
C PRO A 230 -1.87 19.18 -2.00
N ARG A 231 -2.43 20.37 -2.26
CA ARG A 231 -3.49 20.58 -3.27
C ARG A 231 -3.02 20.33 -4.70
N ASP A 232 -1.79 20.69 -5.00
CA ASP A 232 -1.10 20.47 -6.27
C ASP A 232 -0.91 18.97 -6.53
N VAL A 233 -0.41 18.23 -5.54
CA VAL A 233 -0.25 16.76 -5.62
C VAL A 233 -1.60 16.08 -5.77
N HIS A 234 -2.62 16.50 -5.02
CA HIS A 234 -3.98 15.99 -5.21
C HIS A 234 -4.46 16.22 -6.64
N ARG A 235 -4.33 17.45 -7.17
CA ARG A 235 -4.80 17.80 -8.51
C ARG A 235 -4.12 16.97 -9.60
N ARG A 236 -2.81 16.74 -9.48
CA ARG A 236 -2.05 15.88 -10.40
C ARG A 236 -2.53 14.42 -10.32
N ARG A 237 -2.62 13.85 -9.11
CA ARG A 237 -3.08 12.48 -8.92
C ARG A 237 -4.51 12.25 -9.38
N ASP A 238 -5.40 13.22 -9.17
CA ASP A 238 -6.77 13.20 -9.67
C ASP A 238 -6.79 13.20 -11.21
N ALA A 239 -5.89 13.95 -11.85
CA ALA A 239 -5.71 13.91 -13.30
C ALA A 239 -5.24 12.54 -13.81
N VAL A 240 -4.29 11.92 -13.11
CA VAL A 240 -3.80 10.56 -13.44
C VAL A 240 -4.92 9.53 -13.32
N LEU A 241 -5.74 9.59 -12.28
CA LEU A 241 -6.89 8.71 -12.11
C LEU A 241 -7.94 8.93 -13.21
N ALA A 242 -8.27 10.19 -13.53
CA ALA A 242 -9.21 10.53 -14.60
C ALA A 242 -8.70 10.09 -15.99
N LEU A 243 -7.39 10.19 -16.23
CA LEU A 243 -6.77 9.68 -17.46
C LEU A 243 -6.84 8.15 -17.55
N SER A 244 -6.62 7.46 -16.43
CA SER A 244 -6.69 6.00 -16.37
C SER A 244 -8.11 5.51 -16.61
N GLU A 245 -9.10 6.18 -16.00
CA GLU A 245 -10.52 5.95 -16.26
C GLU A 245 -10.88 6.18 -17.74
N ALA A 246 -10.36 7.23 -18.37
CA ALA A 246 -10.57 7.47 -19.79
C ALA A 246 -9.96 6.37 -20.68
N ARG A 247 -8.77 5.87 -20.34
CA ARG A 247 -8.08 4.80 -21.09
C ARG A 247 -8.89 3.50 -21.06
N ASP A 248 -9.29 3.06 -19.87
CA ASP A 248 -10.03 1.80 -19.71
C ASP A 248 -11.38 1.82 -20.44
N ILE A 249 -12.05 2.99 -20.50
CA ILE A 249 -13.31 3.10 -21.23
C ILE A 249 -13.09 3.10 -22.76
N LEU A 250 -11.98 3.65 -23.26
CA LEU A 250 -11.67 3.72 -24.70
C LEU A 250 -11.45 2.34 -25.32
N ASP A 251 -10.82 1.41 -24.59
CA ASP A 251 -10.56 0.04 -25.06
C ASP A 251 -11.87 -0.74 -25.34
N ASP A 252 -13.00 -0.31 -24.76
CA ASP A 252 -14.32 -0.96 -24.85
C ASP A 252 -15.30 -0.29 -25.85
N THR A 253 -14.83 0.31 -26.95
CA THR A 253 -15.64 1.14 -27.90
C THR A 253 -16.21 2.42 -27.26
N GLY A 254 -15.33 3.15 -26.56
CA GLY A 254 -15.66 4.14 -25.55
C GLY A 254 -16.73 5.21 -25.87
N PRO A 255 -17.75 5.37 -25.01
CA PRO A 255 -18.76 6.43 -25.10
C PRO A 255 -18.20 7.85 -24.85
N ILE A 256 -19.07 8.87 -24.99
CA ILE A 256 -18.78 10.30 -24.74
C ILE A 256 -18.09 10.53 -23.39
N GLU A 257 -18.41 9.73 -22.36
CA GLU A 257 -17.85 9.82 -21.01
C GLU A 257 -16.32 9.68 -21.00
N ALA A 258 -15.73 8.76 -21.79
CA ALA A 258 -14.27 8.59 -21.86
C ALA A 258 -13.57 9.87 -22.33
N ARG A 259 -14.18 10.54 -23.32
CA ARG A 259 -13.66 11.79 -23.89
C ARG A 259 -13.73 12.92 -22.88
N GLU A 260 -14.80 12.98 -22.09
CA GLU A 260 -14.93 13.98 -21.02
C GLU A 260 -13.87 13.76 -19.93
N SER A 261 -13.64 12.52 -19.52
CA SER A 261 -12.59 12.17 -18.54
C SER A 261 -11.18 12.53 -19.03
N ALA A 262 -10.85 12.27 -20.30
CA ALA A 262 -9.57 12.67 -20.89
C ALA A 262 -9.37 14.20 -20.90
N ILE A 263 -10.41 14.95 -21.27
CA ILE A 263 -10.39 16.42 -21.26
C ILE A 263 -10.29 16.95 -19.83
N GLU A 264 -10.99 16.33 -18.87
CA GLU A 264 -10.91 16.66 -17.45
C GLU A 264 -9.48 16.45 -16.94
N ALA A 265 -8.86 15.32 -17.24
CA ALA A 265 -7.49 15.00 -16.84
C ALA A 265 -6.51 16.09 -17.29
N ASN A 266 -6.56 16.48 -18.57
CA ASN A 266 -5.70 17.56 -19.09
C ASN A 266 -6.02 18.93 -18.47
N ARG A 267 -7.27 19.21 -18.11
CA ARG A 267 -7.64 20.44 -17.38
C ARG A 267 -7.07 20.44 -15.96
N LEU A 268 -7.05 19.28 -15.31
CA LEU A 268 -6.48 19.09 -13.98
C LEU A 268 -4.95 19.19 -14.04
N SER A 269 -4.27 18.54 -14.98
CA SER A 269 -2.80 18.60 -15.13
C SER A 269 -2.41 18.84 -16.59
N PRO A 270 -2.28 20.11 -17.04
CA PRO A 270 -1.94 20.44 -18.43
C PRO A 270 -0.51 20.04 -18.85
N ASP A 271 0.35 19.78 -17.86
CA ASP A 271 1.72 19.29 -17.98
C ASP A 271 1.82 17.77 -18.09
N LEU A 272 0.72 17.04 -17.84
CA LEU A 272 0.66 15.59 -18.00
C LEU A 272 0.52 15.25 -19.50
N ILE A 273 1.66 15.02 -20.15
CA ILE A 273 1.78 14.67 -21.57
C ILE A 273 0.73 13.64 -22.06
N PRO A 274 0.58 12.46 -21.43
CA PRO A 274 -0.39 11.47 -21.90
C PRO A 274 -1.84 11.95 -21.80
N ALA A 275 -2.18 12.81 -20.83
CA ALA A 275 -3.49 13.43 -20.76
C ALA A 275 -3.71 14.44 -21.90
N ALA A 276 -2.70 15.23 -22.24
CA ALA A 276 -2.76 16.16 -23.36
C ALA A 276 -2.91 15.43 -24.71
N VAL A 277 -2.19 14.32 -24.91
CA VAL A 277 -2.29 13.46 -26.09
C VAL A 277 -3.69 12.87 -26.22
N MET A 278 -4.21 12.25 -25.15
CA MET A 278 -5.54 11.65 -25.18
C MET A 278 -6.65 12.69 -25.34
N ALA A 279 -6.53 13.86 -24.71
CA ALA A 279 -7.46 14.97 -24.91
C ALA A 279 -7.41 15.52 -26.35
N ALA A 280 -6.22 15.60 -26.96
CA ALA A 280 -6.09 16.02 -28.36
C ALA A 280 -6.78 15.02 -29.31
N ARG A 281 -6.55 13.72 -29.15
CA ARG A 281 -7.24 12.65 -29.90
C ARG A 281 -8.75 12.72 -29.72
N SER A 282 -9.21 12.90 -28.48
CA SER A 282 -10.64 13.10 -28.17
C SER A 282 -11.25 14.30 -28.90
N TYR A 283 -10.51 15.40 -29.09
CA TYR A 283 -10.97 16.54 -29.87
C TYR A 283 -10.91 16.29 -31.39
N ILE A 284 -9.95 15.51 -31.88
CA ILE A 284 -9.87 15.12 -33.30
C ILE A 284 -11.10 14.29 -33.67
N GLU A 285 -11.43 13.28 -32.88
CA GLU A 285 -12.62 12.44 -33.08
C GLU A 285 -13.95 13.23 -33.03
N GLN A 286 -13.99 14.30 -32.23
CA GLN A 286 -15.14 15.22 -32.18
C GLN A 286 -15.20 16.20 -33.37
N GLY A 287 -14.28 16.13 -34.33
CA GLY A 287 -14.18 17.09 -35.43
C GLY A 287 -13.79 18.51 -34.97
N LYS A 288 -13.07 18.62 -33.84
CA LYS A 288 -12.68 19.88 -33.20
C LYS A 288 -11.15 20.14 -33.26
N PRO A 289 -10.54 20.22 -34.46
CA PRO A 289 -9.08 20.29 -34.62
C PRO A 289 -8.44 21.52 -33.97
N ARG A 290 -9.18 22.64 -33.87
CA ARG A 290 -8.71 23.88 -33.22
C ARG A 290 -8.45 23.67 -31.72
N TYR A 291 -9.26 22.84 -31.05
CA TYR A 291 -9.08 22.55 -29.63
C TYR A 291 -7.92 21.56 -29.42
N ALA A 292 -7.80 20.53 -30.28
CA ALA A 292 -6.66 19.62 -30.30
C ALA A 292 -5.33 20.39 -30.45
N THR A 293 -5.25 21.28 -31.44
CA THR A 293 -4.06 22.14 -31.66
C THR A 293 -3.74 22.96 -30.41
N ARG A 294 -4.74 23.55 -29.74
CA ARG A 294 -4.52 24.38 -28.55
C ARG A 294 -3.97 23.57 -27.38
N VAL A 295 -4.50 22.37 -27.14
CA VAL A 295 -4.03 21.47 -26.07
C VAL A 295 -2.57 21.09 -26.31
N VAL A 296 -2.26 20.56 -27.51
CA VAL A 296 -0.90 20.13 -27.85
C VAL A 296 0.10 21.29 -27.74
N LYS A 297 -0.21 22.46 -28.29
CA LYS A 297 0.66 23.64 -28.21
C LYS A 297 0.97 24.02 -26.76
N LYS A 298 -0.05 24.06 -25.91
CA LYS A 298 0.12 24.45 -24.50
C LYS A 298 1.03 23.48 -23.75
N THR A 299 0.88 22.17 -23.97
CA THR A 299 1.73 21.17 -23.32
C THR A 299 3.14 21.18 -23.91
N TRP A 300 3.29 21.41 -25.21
CA TRP A 300 4.60 21.56 -25.87
C TRP A 300 5.41 22.75 -25.32
N GLU A 301 4.75 23.87 -24.98
CA GLU A 301 5.40 25.01 -24.31
C GLU A 301 6.01 24.62 -22.95
N VAL A 302 5.41 23.64 -22.25
CA VAL A 302 5.94 23.12 -20.98
C VAL A 302 7.07 22.13 -21.24
N GLN A 303 6.78 21.05 -21.97
CA GLN A 303 7.74 19.98 -22.27
C GLN A 303 7.49 19.41 -23.68
N PRO A 304 8.37 19.68 -24.66
CA PRO A 304 8.34 19.03 -25.97
C PRO A 304 8.46 17.51 -25.82
N HIS A 305 7.64 16.75 -26.54
CA HIS A 305 7.56 15.29 -26.42
C HIS A 305 7.14 14.62 -27.74
N PRO A 306 7.71 13.47 -28.13
CA PRO A 306 7.37 12.79 -29.39
C PRO A 306 5.87 12.45 -29.54
N ASP A 307 5.22 11.96 -28.48
CA ASP A 307 3.77 11.66 -28.51
C ASP A 307 2.90 12.89 -28.82
N LEU A 308 3.32 14.09 -28.39
CA LEU A 308 2.62 15.34 -28.73
C LEU A 308 2.77 15.67 -30.22
N ALA A 309 3.94 15.40 -30.80
CA ALA A 309 4.17 15.58 -32.24
C ALA A 309 3.32 14.60 -33.05
N THR A 310 3.24 13.34 -32.62
CA THR A 310 2.40 12.30 -33.23
C THR A 310 0.93 12.69 -33.18
N ALA A 311 0.42 13.07 -32.00
CA ALA A 311 -0.95 13.57 -31.85
C ALA A 311 -1.23 14.84 -32.68
N PHE A 312 -0.21 15.69 -32.89
CA PHE A 312 -0.35 16.83 -33.78
C PHE A 312 -0.43 16.42 -35.25
N ALA A 313 0.31 15.39 -35.68
CA ALA A 313 0.24 14.85 -37.03
C ALA A 313 -1.18 14.34 -37.35
N GLU A 314 -1.78 13.60 -36.42
CA GLU A 314 -3.13 13.01 -36.51
C GLU A 314 -4.26 14.05 -36.76
N ILE A 315 -4.04 15.34 -36.45
CA ILE A 315 -5.03 16.40 -36.70
C ILE A 315 -5.34 16.55 -38.21
N LYS A 316 -4.36 16.28 -39.07
CA LYS A 316 -4.47 16.33 -40.53
C LYS A 316 -3.60 15.22 -41.15
N PRO A 317 -4.12 13.99 -41.30
CA PRO A 317 -3.34 12.86 -41.83
C PRO A 317 -3.00 13.03 -43.33
N GLU A 318 -3.96 13.51 -44.13
CA GLU A 318 -3.88 13.60 -45.60
C GLU A 318 -3.12 14.82 -46.15
N GLU A 319 -2.23 15.44 -45.35
CA GLU A 319 -1.46 16.59 -45.83
C GLU A 319 -0.10 16.17 -46.41
N ASP A 320 0.34 16.83 -47.49
CA ASP A 320 1.68 16.61 -48.06
C ASP A 320 2.80 17.07 -47.11
N ALA A 321 4.03 16.63 -47.37
CA ALA A 321 5.17 16.91 -46.52
C ALA A 321 5.48 18.40 -46.34
N GLN A 322 5.30 19.22 -47.39
CA GLN A 322 5.55 20.67 -47.33
C GLN A 322 4.46 21.40 -46.53
N ALA A 323 3.20 21.01 -46.70
CA ALA A 323 2.07 21.50 -45.92
C ALA A 323 2.22 21.13 -44.44
N ARG A 324 2.65 19.88 -44.15
CA ARG A 324 2.97 19.40 -42.80
C ARG A 324 4.05 20.24 -42.15
N LEU A 325 5.19 20.43 -42.82
CA LEU A 325 6.30 21.25 -42.35
C LEU A 325 5.81 22.68 -42.00
N LYS A 326 5.00 23.29 -42.87
CA LYS A 326 4.42 24.62 -42.62
C LYS A 326 3.51 24.66 -41.39
N ARG A 327 2.68 23.64 -41.17
CA ARG A 327 1.77 23.54 -40.01
C ARG A 327 2.53 23.32 -38.71
N PHE A 328 3.55 22.46 -38.72
CA PHE A 328 4.38 22.13 -37.56
C PHE A 328 5.24 23.30 -37.07
N LYS A 329 5.44 24.37 -37.85
CA LYS A 329 5.99 25.65 -37.37
C LYS A 329 5.27 26.19 -36.13
N ALA A 330 3.99 25.86 -35.95
CA ALA A 330 3.24 26.21 -34.76
C ALA A 330 3.78 25.58 -33.46
N LEU A 331 4.46 24.43 -33.54
CA LEU A 331 5.12 23.75 -32.42
C LEU A 331 6.61 24.08 -32.39
N THR A 332 7.30 23.97 -33.53
CA THR A 332 8.77 24.09 -33.56
C THR A 332 9.28 25.49 -33.22
N ASN A 333 8.49 26.54 -33.47
CA ASN A 333 8.84 27.90 -33.09
C ASN A 333 8.73 28.19 -31.58
N LEU A 334 8.07 27.33 -30.79
CA LEU A 334 7.87 27.57 -29.36
C LEU A 334 9.14 27.32 -28.54
N LYS A 335 9.86 26.25 -28.86
CA LYS A 335 11.12 25.84 -28.19
C LYS A 335 12.15 25.36 -29.22
N PRO A 336 12.70 26.25 -30.05
CA PRO A 336 13.52 25.88 -31.21
C PRO A 336 14.85 25.20 -30.84
N SER A 337 15.43 25.51 -29.68
CA SER A 337 16.70 24.92 -29.24
C SER A 337 16.56 23.57 -28.53
N HIS A 338 15.33 23.14 -28.20
CA HIS A 338 15.12 21.89 -27.48
C HIS A 338 15.49 20.68 -28.36
N PRO A 339 16.22 19.67 -27.86
CA PRO A 339 16.62 18.50 -28.65
C PRO A 339 15.46 17.83 -29.38
N GLU A 340 14.34 17.59 -28.69
CA GLU A 340 13.13 17.02 -29.30
C GLU A 340 12.58 17.88 -30.46
N THR A 341 12.60 19.20 -30.33
CA THR A 341 12.15 20.10 -31.40
C THR A 341 13.07 20.03 -32.61
N ARG A 342 14.40 19.96 -32.39
CA ARG A 342 15.40 19.84 -33.46
C ARG A 342 15.26 18.51 -34.19
N MET A 343 15.09 17.40 -33.46
CA MET A 343 14.84 16.08 -34.04
C MET A 343 13.53 16.04 -34.83
N LEU A 344 12.43 16.58 -34.28
CA LEU A 344 11.16 16.67 -35.00
C LEU A 344 11.27 17.51 -36.28
N LEU A 345 11.93 18.67 -36.21
CA LEU A 345 12.14 19.50 -37.39
C LEU A 345 12.99 18.79 -38.46
N THR A 346 13.98 18.02 -38.02
CA THR A 346 14.81 17.17 -38.89
C THR A 346 13.97 16.12 -39.61
N GLU A 347 13.13 15.39 -38.89
CA GLU A 347 12.21 14.39 -39.46
C GLU A 347 11.26 15.00 -40.49
N LEU A 348 10.72 16.19 -40.20
CA LEU A 348 9.83 16.91 -41.12
C LEU A 348 10.55 17.32 -42.41
N HIS A 349 11.82 17.74 -42.33
CA HIS A 349 12.61 18.08 -43.52
C HIS A 349 13.04 16.84 -44.31
N ILE A 350 13.38 15.73 -43.63
CA ILE A 350 13.66 14.44 -44.29
C ILE A 350 12.41 13.97 -45.06
N ALA A 351 11.23 14.03 -44.44
CA ALA A 351 9.98 13.66 -45.10
C ALA A 351 9.63 14.58 -46.30
N ALA A 352 10.14 15.80 -46.29
CA ALA A 352 10.01 16.76 -47.39
C ALA A 352 11.16 16.69 -48.42
N GLU A 353 12.05 15.69 -48.29
CA GLU A 353 13.25 15.47 -49.11
C GLU A 353 14.23 16.66 -49.13
N ASP A 354 14.15 17.57 -48.15
CA ASP A 354 15.05 18.72 -47.97
C ASP A 354 16.18 18.36 -46.99
N PHE A 355 17.10 17.50 -47.44
CA PHE A 355 18.21 17.04 -46.62
C PHE A 355 19.18 18.14 -46.16
N PRO A 356 19.49 19.20 -46.95
CA PRO A 356 20.29 20.33 -46.47
C PRO A 356 19.69 21.05 -45.26
N GLU A 357 18.39 21.38 -45.28
CA GLU A 357 17.74 21.99 -44.11
C GLU A 357 17.53 20.97 -42.98
N ALA A 358 17.34 19.68 -43.27
CA ALA A 358 17.33 18.63 -42.24
C ALA A 358 18.67 18.60 -41.46
N ARG A 359 19.81 18.65 -42.16
CA ARG A 359 21.14 18.71 -41.53
C ARG A 359 21.30 19.91 -40.62
N LYS A 360 20.84 21.07 -41.09
CA LYS A 360 20.88 22.34 -40.34
C LYS A 360 19.97 22.33 -39.12
N ALA A 361 18.77 21.72 -39.23
CA ALA A 361 17.84 21.56 -38.11
C ALA A 361 18.40 20.63 -37.03
N LEU A 362 19.01 19.50 -37.43
CA LEU A 362 19.67 18.58 -36.51
C LEU A 362 20.87 19.25 -35.85
N GLY A 363 21.63 20.04 -36.60
CA GLY A 363 22.83 20.75 -36.17
C GLY A 363 23.85 19.80 -35.54
N ASP A 364 24.38 20.16 -34.39
CA ASP A 364 25.39 19.41 -33.62
C ASP A 364 24.82 18.32 -32.68
N LEU A 365 23.54 17.95 -32.78
CA LEU A 365 22.91 17.06 -31.80
C LEU A 365 23.46 15.63 -31.89
N ALA A 366 23.91 15.20 -33.07
CA ALA A 366 24.53 13.89 -33.26
C ALA A 366 25.91 13.78 -32.61
N GLU A 367 26.58 14.92 -32.36
CA GLU A 367 27.90 14.97 -31.73
C GLU A 367 27.84 15.37 -30.25
N SER A 368 26.98 16.33 -29.88
CA SER A 368 26.91 16.92 -28.54
C SER A 368 26.09 16.10 -27.54
N ASP A 369 24.99 15.50 -27.97
CA ASP A 369 24.12 14.63 -27.17
C ASP A 369 23.65 13.43 -28.01
N PRO A 370 24.58 12.50 -28.35
CA PRO A 370 24.30 11.40 -29.25
C PRO A 370 23.27 10.44 -28.65
N THR A 371 22.13 10.34 -29.32
CA THR A 371 21.10 9.34 -29.04
C THR A 371 20.96 8.42 -30.25
N ALA A 372 20.41 7.22 -30.04
CA ALA A 372 20.08 6.32 -31.13
C ALA A 372 19.22 7.02 -32.20
N ARG A 373 18.26 7.87 -31.78
CA ARG A 373 17.42 8.67 -32.69
C ARG A 373 18.23 9.74 -33.43
N SER A 374 19.01 10.58 -32.75
CA SER A 374 19.77 11.65 -33.42
C SER A 374 20.82 11.11 -34.40
N LEU A 375 21.47 9.98 -34.09
CA LEU A 375 22.41 9.30 -34.97
C LEU A 375 21.72 8.64 -36.17
N THR A 376 20.54 8.05 -35.97
CA THR A 376 19.75 7.46 -37.07
C THR A 376 19.24 8.55 -38.02
N LEU A 377 18.84 9.71 -37.48
CA LEU A 377 18.49 10.88 -38.29
C LEU A 377 19.68 11.39 -39.10
N MET A 378 20.88 11.46 -38.49
CA MET A 378 22.10 11.81 -39.23
C MET A 378 22.39 10.80 -40.35
N ALA A 379 22.25 9.50 -40.09
CA ALA A 379 22.43 8.47 -41.10
C ALA A 379 21.44 8.63 -42.27
N ALA A 380 20.18 8.97 -41.99
CA ALA A 380 19.17 9.24 -43.02
C ALA A 380 19.50 10.48 -43.85
N ILE A 381 20.02 11.54 -43.22
CA ILE A 381 20.48 12.75 -43.91
C ILE A 381 21.65 12.45 -44.83
N GLU A 382 22.69 11.76 -44.34
CA GLU A 382 23.86 11.40 -45.14
C GLU A 382 23.46 10.55 -46.36
N ARG A 383 22.57 9.56 -46.17
CA ARG A 383 22.03 8.76 -47.28
C ARG A 383 21.29 9.63 -48.30
N GLY A 384 20.40 10.51 -47.85
CA GLY A 384 19.65 11.41 -48.73
C GLY A 384 20.51 12.44 -49.47
N GLN A 385 21.68 12.79 -48.92
CA GLN A 385 22.67 13.65 -49.56
C GLN A 385 23.60 12.89 -50.53
N GLY A 386 23.47 11.57 -50.64
CA GLY A 386 24.29 10.74 -51.54
C GLY A 386 25.67 10.39 -50.98
N ALA A 387 25.84 10.37 -49.65
CA ALA A 387 27.08 9.91 -49.04
C ALA A 387 27.28 8.39 -49.23
N ASP A 388 28.53 7.94 -49.20
CA ASP A 388 28.88 6.52 -49.31
C ASP A 388 28.24 5.67 -48.20
N ASP A 389 27.86 4.43 -48.53
CA ASP A 389 27.28 3.46 -47.59
C ASP A 389 28.15 3.18 -46.36
N VAL A 390 29.47 3.40 -46.47
CA VAL A 390 30.41 3.27 -45.34
C VAL A 390 30.14 4.35 -44.28
N VAL A 391 29.84 5.58 -44.70
CA VAL A 391 29.52 6.69 -43.79
C VAL A 391 28.19 6.43 -43.10
N VAL A 392 27.16 6.03 -43.86
CA VAL A 392 25.83 5.70 -43.34
C VAL A 392 25.93 4.56 -42.30
N ARG A 393 26.63 3.47 -42.63
CA ARG A 393 26.89 2.36 -41.70
C ARG A 393 27.68 2.80 -40.47
N GLY A 394 28.62 3.73 -40.62
CA GLY A 394 29.37 4.31 -39.51
C GLY A 394 28.45 4.98 -38.48
N TRP A 395 27.47 5.77 -38.93
CA TRP A 395 26.47 6.38 -38.05
C TRP A 395 25.54 5.36 -37.41
N LEU A 396 25.02 4.39 -38.17
CA LEU A 396 24.14 3.35 -37.63
C LEU A 396 24.87 2.46 -36.61
N THR A 397 26.15 2.17 -36.82
CA THR A 397 26.96 1.40 -35.86
C THR A 397 27.11 2.16 -34.54
N LYS A 398 27.31 3.48 -34.58
CA LYS A 398 27.32 4.32 -33.38
C LYS A 398 25.96 4.32 -32.66
N ALA A 399 24.86 4.26 -33.41
CA ALA A 399 23.51 4.27 -32.83
C ALA A 399 23.20 3.02 -31.98
N LEU A 400 23.83 1.87 -32.28
CA LEU A 400 23.60 0.61 -31.55
C LEU A 400 24.02 0.67 -30.07
N THR A 401 25.03 1.47 -29.75
CA THR A 401 25.56 1.61 -28.38
C THR A 401 25.21 2.95 -27.74
N ALA A 402 24.57 3.85 -28.49
CA ALA A 402 24.15 5.16 -27.99
C ALA A 402 22.95 5.05 -27.03
N SER A 403 22.78 6.07 -26.19
CA SER A 403 21.58 6.21 -25.35
C SER A 403 20.33 6.24 -26.23
N ARG A 404 19.23 5.62 -25.80
CA ARG A 404 17.92 5.77 -26.48
C ARG A 404 17.29 7.16 -26.26
N GLY A 405 17.94 8.02 -25.46
CA GLY A 405 17.41 9.31 -25.06
C GLY A 405 16.41 9.20 -23.89
N PRO A 406 15.59 10.23 -23.70
CA PRO A 406 14.55 10.24 -22.68
C PRO A 406 13.55 9.09 -22.84
N GLN A 407 13.16 8.48 -21.72
CA GLN A 407 12.16 7.41 -21.61
C GLN A 407 11.29 7.67 -20.37
N TRP A 408 10.18 6.94 -20.25
CA TRP A 408 9.40 6.93 -19.01
C TRP A 408 10.16 6.17 -17.92
N LEU A 409 10.64 6.86 -16.90
CA LEU A 409 11.36 6.28 -15.77
C LEU A 409 10.52 6.40 -14.50
N CYS A 410 10.43 5.32 -13.74
CA CYS A 410 9.82 5.37 -12.42
C CYS A 410 10.78 6.03 -11.41
N ASP A 411 10.40 7.20 -10.88
CA ASP A 411 11.20 7.94 -9.90
C ASP A 411 11.45 7.17 -8.59
N SER A 412 10.62 6.17 -8.26
CA SER A 412 10.82 5.32 -7.06
C SER A 412 11.81 4.17 -7.21
N CYS A 413 11.88 3.51 -8.36
CA CYS A 413 12.68 2.29 -8.55
C CYS A 413 13.66 2.34 -9.72
N GLY A 414 13.61 3.38 -10.55
CA GLY A 414 14.47 3.57 -11.72
C GLY A 414 14.13 2.72 -12.94
N THR A 415 13.10 1.87 -12.87
CA THR A 415 12.67 1.04 -14.00
C THR A 415 12.18 1.90 -15.17
N ALA A 416 12.66 1.57 -16.37
CA ALA A 416 12.23 2.17 -17.62
C ALA A 416 10.97 1.48 -18.16
N HIS A 417 10.07 2.28 -18.71
CA HIS A 417 8.82 1.89 -19.34
C HIS A 417 8.79 2.41 -20.78
N GLY A 418 8.26 1.59 -21.70
CA GLY A 418 8.05 2.01 -23.09
C GLY A 418 6.90 3.01 -23.23
N GLU A 419 5.78 2.73 -22.55
CA GLU A 419 4.62 3.61 -22.48
C GLU A 419 4.41 4.17 -21.08
N TRP A 420 3.71 5.29 -21.01
CA TRP A 420 3.24 5.79 -19.73
C TRP A 420 2.14 4.89 -19.14
N ALA A 421 2.23 4.67 -17.83
CA ALA A 421 1.24 3.98 -17.02
C ALA A 421 1.02 4.71 -15.68
N PRO A 422 -0.20 4.65 -15.10
CA PRO A 422 -0.48 5.28 -13.81
C PRO A 422 0.24 4.62 -12.63
N VAL A 423 0.54 3.32 -12.76
CA VAL A 423 1.23 2.49 -11.76
C VAL A 423 2.46 1.84 -12.40
N CYS A 424 3.59 1.89 -11.70
CA CYS A 424 4.81 1.22 -12.14
C CYS A 424 4.63 -0.30 -12.09
N GLN A 425 4.84 -0.98 -13.22
CA GLN A 425 4.71 -2.45 -13.33
C GLN A 425 5.74 -3.24 -12.49
N ASN A 426 6.84 -2.60 -12.06
CA ASN A 426 7.88 -3.25 -11.26
C ASN A 426 7.65 -3.09 -9.75
N CYS A 427 7.51 -1.85 -9.25
CA CYS A 427 7.38 -1.58 -7.81
C CYS A 427 5.96 -1.26 -7.33
N ALA A 428 4.98 -1.18 -8.25
CA ALA A 428 3.60 -0.82 -7.98
C ALA A 428 3.41 0.56 -7.30
N SER A 429 4.36 1.48 -7.47
CA SER A 429 4.20 2.89 -7.09
C SER A 429 3.25 3.62 -8.04
N PHE A 430 2.40 4.50 -7.50
CA PHE A 430 1.41 5.28 -8.23
C PHE A 430 1.88 6.71 -8.53
N ASP A 431 1.66 7.20 -9.77
CA ASP A 431 2.05 8.54 -10.25
C ASP A 431 3.55 8.85 -10.04
N THR A 432 4.42 7.93 -10.47
CA THR A 432 5.88 8.07 -10.32
C THR A 432 6.65 8.04 -11.64
N LEU A 433 5.97 7.88 -12.79
CA LEU A 433 6.63 7.87 -14.08
C LEU A 433 6.92 9.31 -14.56
N SER A 434 8.18 9.57 -14.93
CA SER A 434 8.62 10.85 -15.46
C SER A 434 9.46 10.66 -16.73
N TRP A 435 9.38 11.62 -17.66
CA TRP A 435 10.12 11.55 -18.93
C TRP A 435 11.53 12.12 -18.76
N LYS A 436 12.52 11.23 -18.65
CA LYS A 436 13.94 11.56 -18.35
C LYS A 436 14.90 10.60 -19.04
N THR A 437 16.14 11.01 -19.24
CA THR A 437 17.20 10.13 -19.76
C THR A 437 17.61 9.11 -18.69
N ALA A 438 17.65 7.84 -19.08
CA ALA A 438 18.08 6.77 -18.18
C ALA A 438 19.56 6.92 -17.81
N PRO A 439 19.96 6.63 -16.55
CA PRO A 439 21.36 6.57 -16.18
C PRO A 439 22.11 5.54 -17.05
N ALA A 440 23.38 5.83 -17.36
CA ALA A 440 24.21 4.92 -18.14
C ALA A 440 24.28 3.53 -17.47
N GLY A 441 23.99 2.47 -18.24
CA GLY A 441 24.01 1.07 -17.78
C GLY A 441 22.66 0.52 -17.29
N ALA A 442 21.59 1.31 -17.25
CA ALA A 442 20.25 0.78 -16.99
C ALA A 442 19.77 -0.07 -18.19
N LEU A 443 19.32 -1.30 -17.92
CA LEU A 443 18.71 -2.17 -18.93
C LEU A 443 17.44 -1.49 -19.45
N SER A 444 17.50 -0.97 -20.67
CA SER A 444 16.38 -0.37 -21.37
C SER A 444 15.57 -1.47 -22.03
N MET A 445 14.27 -1.53 -21.74
CA MET A 445 13.37 -2.52 -22.35
C MET A 445 13.16 -2.20 -23.84
N PRO A 446 13.05 -3.22 -24.71
CA PRO A 446 12.90 -3.02 -26.15
C PRO A 446 11.47 -2.55 -26.48
N HIS A 447 11.23 -1.24 -26.59
CA HIS A 447 9.99 -0.76 -27.22
C HIS A 447 10.05 0.58 -27.96
N SER A 448 11.18 1.29 -28.00
CA SER A 448 11.24 2.57 -28.73
C SER A 448 11.51 2.42 -30.24
N THR A 449 11.43 1.22 -30.79
CA THR A 449 11.68 0.97 -32.22
C THR A 449 10.49 1.36 -33.12
N GLU A 450 9.37 1.80 -32.55
CA GLU A 450 8.19 2.26 -33.30
C GLU A 450 8.25 3.74 -33.73
N MET A 451 9.41 4.41 -33.67
CA MET A 451 9.54 5.82 -34.10
C MET A 451 10.07 6.03 -35.53
N LEU A 452 9.72 5.14 -36.46
CA LEU A 452 9.78 5.46 -37.90
C LEU A 452 8.40 5.45 -38.59
N PRO A 453 7.28 5.89 -37.98
CA PRO A 453 5.97 5.83 -38.63
C PRO A 453 5.88 6.76 -39.85
N LEU A 454 6.75 7.77 -39.93
CA LEU A 454 6.81 8.72 -41.06
C LEU A 454 7.77 8.31 -42.19
N ILE A 455 8.58 7.27 -42.01
CA ILE A 455 9.56 6.81 -43.01
C ILE A 455 9.10 5.52 -43.70
N VAL A 456 8.33 4.67 -43.01
CA VAL A 456 7.91 3.37 -43.56
C VAL A 456 6.83 3.51 -44.64
N GLY A 457 5.87 4.44 -44.49
CA GLY A 457 4.81 4.63 -45.49
C GLY A 457 5.26 5.23 -46.84
N ALA A 458 6.46 5.80 -46.93
CA ALA A 458 6.97 6.43 -48.16
C ALA A 458 7.92 5.52 -48.97
N LEU A 459 8.41 4.44 -48.37
CA LEU A 459 9.36 3.51 -49.01
C LEU A 459 8.66 2.29 -49.65
N GLU A 460 7.49 1.89 -49.12
CA GLU A 460 6.69 0.80 -49.72
C GLU A 460 6.10 1.21 -51.08
N ASP A 461 5.79 2.50 -51.29
CA ASP A 461 5.13 3.00 -52.51
C ASP A 461 6.06 3.10 -53.74
N LYS A 462 7.38 2.93 -53.56
CA LYS A 462 8.37 3.06 -54.65
C LYS A 462 9.11 1.77 -55.00
N SER A 463 8.87 0.67 -54.29
CA SER A 463 9.52 -0.63 -54.57
C SER A 463 8.75 -1.49 -55.58
N ALA A 464 7.57 -1.04 -56.02
CA ALA A 464 6.73 -1.74 -57.00
C ALA A 464 6.97 -1.32 -58.47
N ASP A 465 7.75 -0.26 -58.72
CA ASP A 465 7.88 0.38 -60.05
C ASP A 465 9.26 0.19 -60.73
N GLU A 466 10.05 -0.82 -60.34
CA GLU A 466 11.17 -1.27 -61.17
C GLU A 466 10.75 -2.49 -61.99
N GLU A 467 10.30 -2.20 -63.22
CA GLU A 467 10.05 -3.14 -64.31
C GLU A 467 11.29 -4.01 -64.56
N ILE A 468 11.12 -5.33 -64.45
CA ILE A 468 12.08 -6.34 -64.85
C ILE A 468 12.02 -6.46 -66.38
N GLU A 469 13.06 -5.99 -67.07
CA GLU A 469 13.25 -6.24 -68.50
C GLU A 469 13.49 -7.73 -68.79
N GLU A 470 12.84 -8.19 -69.86
CA GLU A 470 12.75 -9.56 -70.36
C GLU A 470 14.11 -10.21 -70.68
N ALA A 471 14.27 -11.47 -70.29
CA ALA A 471 15.17 -12.42 -70.96
C ALA A 471 14.41 -13.71 -71.31
N ILE A 472 14.29 -13.95 -72.62
CA ILE A 472 13.62 -15.08 -73.28
C ILE A 472 14.46 -16.37 -73.17
N PRO A 473 13.85 -17.58 -73.21
CA PRO A 473 14.34 -18.78 -72.55
C PRO A 473 15.10 -19.73 -73.47
N VAL A 474 15.84 -20.68 -72.87
CA VAL A 474 16.38 -21.86 -73.55
C VAL A 474 15.97 -23.10 -72.76
N GLU A 475 15.22 -23.98 -73.41
CA GLU A 475 15.01 -25.35 -72.95
C GLU A 475 15.13 -26.33 -74.11
N GLU A 476 15.30 -27.60 -73.73
CA GLU A 476 15.33 -28.84 -74.51
C GLU A 476 16.77 -29.24 -74.99
N ILE A 477 17.34 -30.41 -74.66
CA ILE A 477 16.85 -31.77 -74.98
C ILE A 477 17.59 -32.86 -74.14
N THR A 478 16.76 -33.74 -73.52
CA THR A 478 16.79 -35.21 -73.27
C THR A 478 17.90 -36.01 -72.53
N GLU A 479 17.36 -36.95 -71.72
CA GLU A 479 17.89 -38.17 -71.08
C GLU A 479 18.69 -39.13 -71.98
N ASP A 480 19.67 -39.83 -71.40
CA ASP A 480 19.76 -41.31 -71.44
C ASP A 480 20.72 -41.89 -70.36
N ALA A 481 20.38 -43.07 -69.83
CA ALA A 481 21.02 -43.82 -68.72
C ALA A 481 22.27 -44.65 -69.18
N PRO A 482 22.87 -45.67 -68.48
CA PRO A 482 22.68 -46.21 -67.11
C PRO A 482 23.97 -46.65 -66.31
N VAL A 483 23.78 -46.91 -65.01
CA VAL A 483 24.35 -47.95 -64.08
C VAL A 483 25.81 -48.47 -64.21
N GLU A 484 26.61 -48.39 -63.13
CA GLU A 484 27.39 -49.52 -62.54
C GLU A 484 28.04 -49.18 -61.16
N THR A 485 28.08 -50.19 -60.28
CA THR A 485 28.47 -50.37 -58.85
C THR A 485 30.03 -50.36 -58.60
N PRO A 486 30.67 -50.74 -57.45
CA PRO A 486 30.30 -50.96 -56.02
C PRO A 486 31.37 -50.49 -54.94
N GLU A 487 31.15 -50.89 -53.67
CA GLU A 487 32.11 -51.13 -52.52
C GLU A 487 32.82 -49.93 -51.84
N ALA A 488 32.74 -49.62 -50.53
CA ALA A 488 32.59 -50.34 -49.23
C ALA A 488 33.89 -50.95 -48.62
N LEU A 489 33.99 -50.80 -47.29
CA LEU A 489 34.95 -51.31 -46.27
C LEU A 489 35.94 -50.26 -45.73
N SER A 490 36.17 -50.09 -44.41
CA SER A 490 35.64 -50.78 -43.22
C SER A 490 36.19 -50.14 -41.93
N GLU A 491 35.34 -50.11 -40.88
CA GLU A 491 35.55 -50.55 -39.47
C GLU A 491 36.67 -49.93 -38.60
N ASP A 492 36.58 -49.79 -37.28
CA ASP A 492 35.60 -50.12 -36.23
C ASP A 492 36.09 -49.45 -34.93
N VAL A 493 35.22 -49.02 -34.01
CA VAL A 493 35.45 -49.16 -32.55
C VAL A 493 34.11 -49.30 -31.80
N ASP A 494 34.08 -50.40 -31.04
CA ASP A 494 33.07 -51.01 -30.19
C ASP A 494 32.72 -50.23 -28.89
N VAL A 495 31.55 -50.52 -28.33
CA VAL A 495 30.99 -49.90 -27.10
C VAL A 495 30.54 -50.99 -26.12
N THR A 496 30.73 -50.69 -24.83
CA THR A 496 30.01 -51.16 -23.60
C THR A 496 30.80 -52.10 -22.66
N PRO A 497 30.36 -52.30 -21.40
CA PRO A 497 30.22 -51.32 -20.30
C PRO A 497 30.76 -51.88 -18.96
N THR A 498 30.74 -51.11 -17.84
CA THR A 498 30.35 -51.59 -16.48
C THR A 498 30.58 -50.58 -15.34
N ASP A 499 29.54 -50.44 -14.52
CA ASP A 499 29.43 -50.33 -13.04
C ASP A 499 30.18 -49.28 -12.17
N ASP A 500 29.34 -48.57 -11.40
CA ASP A 500 29.54 -47.87 -10.11
C ASP A 500 29.67 -48.91 -8.97
N PRO A 501 30.39 -48.69 -7.82
CA PRO A 501 29.92 -47.78 -6.75
C PRO A 501 30.98 -47.09 -5.84
N THR A 502 30.48 -46.09 -5.11
CA THR A 502 30.79 -45.67 -3.70
C THR A 502 31.90 -44.64 -3.36
N ARG A 503 31.43 -43.55 -2.70
CA ARG A 503 32.06 -42.48 -1.85
C ARG A 503 32.99 -43.01 -0.71
N PRO A 504 33.84 -42.20 0.01
CA PRO A 504 33.59 -40.83 0.52
C PRO A 504 34.80 -39.85 0.71
N GLY A 505 34.54 -38.61 1.17
CA GLY A 505 35.52 -37.65 1.76
C GLY A 505 35.21 -36.19 1.38
N ILE A 506 34.51 -35.38 2.20
CA ILE A 506 34.98 -34.58 3.35
C ILE A 506 36.27 -33.82 3.03
N ILE A 507 36.15 -32.49 2.83
CA ILE A 507 37.27 -31.55 2.95
C ILE A 507 36.80 -30.45 3.91
N ASP A 508 37.53 -30.36 5.01
CA ASP A 508 37.36 -29.42 6.10
C ASP A 508 37.69 -27.99 5.67
N ALA A 509 36.93 -27.04 6.22
CA ALA A 509 37.27 -25.63 6.26
C ALA A 509 38.06 -25.37 7.55
N GLU A 510 39.27 -24.81 7.43
CA GLU A 510 40.01 -24.23 8.55
C GLU A 510 39.84 -22.70 8.63
N PRO A 511 40.00 -22.11 9.82
CA PRO A 511 39.35 -20.87 10.23
C PRO A 511 40.23 -19.63 10.08
N LEU A 512 39.57 -18.48 9.87
CA LEU A 512 40.18 -17.16 9.97
C LEU A 512 40.35 -16.77 11.44
N THR A 513 41.57 -16.37 11.79
CA THR A 513 42.03 -15.94 13.12
C THR A 513 41.54 -14.55 13.52
N GLU A 514 41.30 -14.39 14.82
CA GLU A 514 41.03 -13.15 15.54
C GLU A 514 42.22 -12.18 15.49
N GLU A 515 42.15 -11.15 14.64
CA GLU A 515 42.84 -9.87 14.85
C GLU A 515 42.36 -8.87 13.79
N GLU A 516 41.22 -8.18 14.02
CA GLU A 516 40.87 -6.86 13.46
C GLU A 516 39.38 -6.46 13.72
N GLN A 517 38.86 -6.74 14.93
CA GLN A 517 37.62 -6.13 15.41
C GLN A 517 37.84 -5.39 16.73
N ARG A 518 38.73 -4.40 16.69
CA ARG A 518 38.85 -3.36 17.73
C ARG A 518 39.21 -2.02 17.11
N THR A 519 38.31 -1.43 16.33
CA THR A 519 38.28 0.02 16.05
C THR A 519 36.98 0.40 15.34
N ALA A 520 35.91 0.65 16.09
CA ALA A 520 34.87 1.65 15.80
C ALA A 520 33.71 1.49 16.79
N THR A 521 33.97 1.82 18.05
CA THR A 521 32.93 2.30 18.96
C THR A 521 33.46 3.59 19.55
N ASN A 522 33.11 4.70 18.89
CA ASN A 522 32.96 6.04 19.44
C ASN A 522 32.13 6.87 18.47
#